data_AF-A0A536QPB4-F1
#
_entry.id   AF-A0A536QPB4-F1
#
_cell.length_a   1.000
_cell.length_b   1.000
_cell.length_c   1.000
_cell.angle_alpha   90.00
_cell.angle_beta   90.00
_cell.angle_gamma   90.00
#
_symmetry.space_group_name_H-M   'P 1'
#
loop_
_entity.id
_entity.type
_entity.pdbx_description
1 polymer ?
#
loop_
_entity_poly.entity_id
_entity_poly.type
_entity_poly.pdbx_seq_one_letter_code
_entity_poly.pdbx_strand_id
1 'polypeptide(L)' 'MDLFWLVLIVVGVGAFGMLAGRARDDVRHGRRWDAAFYAETHRQTQTDATGVLMCRRCGASGSERAGRCPSCGAVL' A
#
# COMPACT_ATOMS: atom_id res chain seq x y z
N MET A 1 -44.00 3.67 -34.54
CA MET A 1 -42.80 3.57 -33.68
C MET A 1 -41.93 2.48 -34.26
N ASP A 2 -41.24 2.87 -35.31
CA ASP A 2 -40.72 2.00 -36.34
C ASP A 2 -39.48 1.27 -35.84
N LEU A 3 -39.36 0.01 -36.21
CA LEU A 3 -38.30 -0.94 -35.85
C LEU A 3 -36.88 -0.33 -35.79
N PHE A 4 -36.62 0.66 -36.63
CA PHE A 4 -35.40 1.45 -36.65
C PHE A 4 -35.04 2.08 -35.29
N TRP A 5 -36.01 2.67 -34.60
CA TRP A 5 -35.80 3.26 -33.28
C TRP A 5 -35.44 2.22 -32.22
N LEU A 6 -36.06 1.03 -32.28
CA LEU A 6 -35.73 -0.07 -31.37
C LEU A 6 -34.32 -0.59 -31.62
N VAL A 7 -33.92 -0.75 -32.88
CA VAL A 7 -32.56 -1.18 -33.25
C VAL A 7 -31.51 -0.18 -32.75
N LEU A 8 -31.75 1.14 -32.91
CA LEU A 8 -30.84 2.16 -32.41
C LEU A 8 -30.69 2.12 -30.88
N ILE A 9 -31.78 1.91 -30.15
CA ILE A 9 -31.73 1.79 -28.69
C ILE A 9 -30.93 0.55 -28.27
N VAL A 10 -31.19 -0.60 -28.89
CA VAL A 10 -30.48 -1.84 -28.55
C VAL A 10 -28.99 -1.74 -28.84
N VAL A 11 -28.61 -1.19 -30.01
CA VAL A 11 -27.20 -0.98 -30.36
C VAL A 11 -26.55 0.06 -29.45
N GLY A 12 -27.25 1.15 -29.13
CA GLY A 12 -26.75 2.19 -28.22
C GLY A 12 -26.51 1.66 -26.81
N VAL A 13 -27.46 0.91 -26.24
CA VAL A 13 -27.34 0.30 -24.91
C VAL A 13 -26.24 -0.76 -24.90
N GLY A 14 -26.13 -1.58 -25.94
CA GLY A 14 -25.06 -2.58 -26.07
C GLY A 14 -23.66 -1.95 -26.15
N ALA A 15 -23.48 -0.93 -26.99
CA ALA A 15 -22.23 -0.20 -27.12
C ALA A 15 -21.85 0.54 -25.83
N PHE A 16 -22.82 1.18 -25.18
CA PHE A 16 -22.60 1.86 -23.89
C PHE A 16 -22.24 0.86 -22.79
N GLY A 17 -22.90 -0.31 -22.74
CA GLY A 17 -22.59 -1.38 -21.81
C GLY A 17 -21.16 -1.92 -21.96
N MET A 18 -20.68 -2.09 -23.20
CA MET A 18 -19.29 -2.52 -23.45
C MET A 18 -18.26 -1.47 -23.07
N LEU A 19 -18.52 -0.18 -23.36
CA LEU A 19 -17.62 0.91 -22.97
C LEU A 19 -17.58 1.10 -21.45
N ALA A 20 -18.73 1.04 -20.77
CA ALA A 20 -18.81 1.14 -19.32
C ALA A 20 -18.22 -0.10 -18.60
N GLY A 21 -18.33 -1.28 -19.21
CA GLY A 21 -17.70 -2.51 -18.71
C GLY A 21 -16.19 -2.41 -18.66
N ARG A 22 -15.57 -1.86 -19.72
CA ARG A 22 -14.11 -1.69 -19.81
C ARG A 22 -13.56 -0.75 -18.73
N ALA A 23 -14.29 0.29 -18.36
CA ALA A 23 -13.90 1.22 -17.29
C ALA A 23 -13.90 0.57 -15.88
N ARG A 24 -14.71 -0.47 -15.64
CA ARG A 24 -14.75 -1.17 -14.35
C ARG A 24 -13.56 -2.09 -14.13
N ASP A 25 -12.99 -2.65 -15.20
CA ASP A 25 -11.85 -3.57 -15.10
C ASP A 25 -10.55 -2.85 -14.73
N ASP A 26 -10.36 -1.60 -15.16
CA ASP A 26 -9.18 -0.79 -14.82
C ASP A 26 -9.09 -0.51 -13.30
N VAL A 27 -10.24 -0.26 -12.65
CA VAL A 27 -10.31 -0.01 -11.20
C VAL A 27 -9.88 -1.22 -10.38
N ARG A 28 -10.03 -2.44 -10.90
CA ARG A 28 -9.58 -3.67 -10.21
C ARG A 28 -8.08 -3.89 -10.34
N HIS A 29 -7.46 -3.46 -11.43
CA HIS A 29 -6.01 -3.59 -11.62
C HIS A 29 -5.20 -2.62 -10.76
N GLY A 30 -5.75 -1.42 -10.48
CA GLY A 30 -5.09 -0.42 -9.62
C GLY A 30 -4.86 -0.89 -8.18
N ARG A 31 -5.87 -1.51 -7.54
CA ARG A 31 -5.80 -1.84 -6.10
C ARG A 31 -4.71 -2.84 -5.71
N ARG A 32 -4.25 -3.68 -6.66
CA ARG A 32 -3.19 -4.66 -6.38
C ARG A 32 -1.86 -3.99 -6.08
N TRP A 33 -1.57 -2.87 -6.74
CA TRP A 33 -0.34 -2.12 -6.55
C TRP A 33 -0.36 -1.33 -5.24
N ASP A 34 -1.51 -0.73 -4.88
CA ASP A 34 -1.67 -0.03 -3.62
C ASP A 34 -1.49 -0.97 -2.42
N ALA A 35 -2.10 -2.16 -2.47
CA ALA A 35 -1.98 -3.15 -1.39
C ALA A 35 -0.54 -3.66 -1.21
N ALA A 36 0.20 -3.86 -2.30
CA ALA A 36 1.60 -4.27 -2.24
C ALA A 36 2.50 -3.15 -1.70
N PHE A 37 2.26 -1.91 -2.09
CA PHE A 37 3.01 -0.75 -1.60
C PHE A 37 2.76 -0.49 -0.10
N TYR A 38 1.52 -0.57 0.36
CA TYR A 38 1.16 -0.46 1.78
C TYR A 38 1.81 -1.57 2.63
N ALA A 39 1.90 -2.79 2.11
CA ALA A 39 2.55 -3.90 2.81
C ALA A 39 4.07 -3.68 2.93
N GLU A 40 4.71 -3.09 1.92
CA GLU A 40 6.15 -2.83 1.93
C GLU A 40 6.53 -1.63 2.80
N THR A 41 5.74 -0.54 2.75
CA THR A 41 5.99 0.66 3.57
C THR A 41 5.87 0.39 5.07
N HIS A 42 4.89 -0.43 5.49
CA HIS A 42 4.80 -0.85 6.89
C HIS A 42 5.88 -1.85 7.32
N ARG A 43 6.63 -2.42 6.36
CA ARG A 43 7.78 -3.30 6.63
C ARG A 43 9.09 -2.55 6.83
N GLN A 44 9.10 -1.23 6.65
CA GLN A 44 10.15 -0.38 7.23
C GLN A 44 9.99 -0.40 8.74
N THR A 45 10.50 -1.50 9.30
CA THR A 45 11.04 -1.61 10.64
C THR A 45 11.58 -0.26 11.05
N GLN A 46 11.01 0.23 12.15
CA GLN A 46 11.44 1.30 13.04
C GLN A 46 12.97 1.36 13.22
N THR A 47 13.69 1.72 12.17
CA THR A 47 15.03 2.25 12.26
C THR A 47 14.81 3.72 12.52
N ASP A 48 14.60 4.04 13.80
CA ASP A 48 14.58 5.40 14.27
C ASP A 48 15.82 6.08 13.67
N ALA A 49 15.61 6.95 12.68
CA ALA A 49 16.66 7.75 12.05
C ALA A 49 17.38 8.66 13.07
N THR A 50 16.92 8.64 14.32
CA THR A 50 17.53 9.16 15.53
C THR A 50 18.80 8.40 15.96
N GLY A 51 19.09 7.22 15.39
CA GLY A 51 20.27 6.41 15.72
C GLY A 51 20.22 5.88 17.15
N VAL A 52 19.03 5.46 17.61
CA VAL A 52 18.80 4.95 18.97
C VAL A 52 18.50 3.46 18.90
N LEU A 53 19.32 2.65 19.57
CA LEU A 53 19.17 1.21 19.73
C LEU A 53 18.56 0.88 21.10
N MET A 54 17.74 -0.17 21.15
CA MET A 54 17.30 -0.76 22.42
C MET A 54 18.28 -1.84 22.88
N CYS A 55 18.74 -1.73 24.12
CA CYS A 55 19.55 -2.75 24.75
C CYS A 55 18.75 -4.03 24.96
N ARG A 56 19.16 -5.15 24.32
CA ARG A 56 18.52 -6.45 24.50
C ARG A 56 18.63 -7.02 25.92
N ARG A 57 19.54 -6.48 26.75
CA ARG A 57 19.79 -6.98 28.10
C ARG A 57 18.93 -6.31 29.17
N CYS A 58 18.67 -4.99 29.04
CA CYS A 58 17.95 -4.22 30.07
C CYS A 58 16.78 -3.40 29.52
N GLY A 59 16.54 -3.41 28.20
CA GLY A 59 15.46 -2.66 27.56
C GLY A 59 15.67 -1.15 27.46
N ALA A 60 16.78 -0.62 27.97
CA ALA A 60 17.08 0.81 27.88
C ALA A 60 17.42 1.22 26.44
N SER A 61 16.95 2.38 26.02
CA SER A 61 17.34 3.01 24.77
C SER A 61 18.68 3.73 24.90
N GLY A 62 19.54 3.62 23.90
CA GLY A 62 20.85 4.27 23.85
C GLY A 62 21.26 4.56 22.42
N SER A 63 22.15 5.53 22.19
CA SER A 63 22.58 5.82 20.81
C SER A 63 23.44 4.69 20.24
N GLU A 64 23.31 4.44 18.94
CA GLU A 64 24.16 3.51 18.18
C GLU A 64 25.65 3.87 18.30
N ARG A 65 25.96 5.17 18.44
CA ARG A 65 27.31 5.66 18.68
C ARG A 65 27.86 5.39 20.08
N ALA A 66 27.01 5.05 21.06
CA ALA A 66 27.47 4.84 22.44
C ALA A 66 28.33 3.58 22.57
N GLY A 67 28.18 2.59 21.69
CA GLY A 67 28.89 1.30 21.71
C GLY A 67 28.59 0.41 22.94
N ARG A 68 28.09 0.99 24.03
CA ARG A 68 27.62 0.34 25.25
C ARG A 68 26.39 1.04 25.81
N CYS A 69 25.51 0.26 26.42
CA CYS A 69 24.29 0.72 27.06
C CYS A 69 24.61 1.57 28.31
N PRO A 70 24.06 2.79 28.43
CA PRO A 70 24.31 3.65 29.59
C PRO A 70 23.68 3.11 30.89
N SER A 71 22.70 2.22 30.80
CA SER A 71 21.99 1.66 31.96
C SER A 71 22.65 0.41 32.53
N CYS A 72 23.20 -0.47 31.68
CA CYS A 72 23.74 -1.77 32.12
C CYS A 72 25.16 -2.09 31.63
N GLY A 73 25.75 -1.23 30.79
CA GLY A 73 27.11 -1.42 30.24
C GLY A 73 27.23 -2.52 29.18
N ALA A 74 26.14 -3.20 28.80
CA ALA A 74 26.16 -4.19 27.72
C ALA A 74 26.49 -3.54 26.37
N VAL A 75 27.19 -4.25 25.49
CA VAL A 75 27.46 -3.79 24.11
C VAL A 75 26.14 -3.70 23.34
N LEU A 76 25.89 -2.55 22.72
CA LEU A 76 24.67 -2.24 21.95
C LEU A 76 24.81 -2.65 20.48
#